data_AF-A0AAE4NZY1-F1
#
_entry.id   AF-A0AAE4NZY1-F1
#
_cell.length_a   1.000
_cell.length_b   1.000
_cell.length_c   1.000
_cell.angle_alpha   90.00
_cell.angle_beta   90.00
_cell.angle_gamma   90.00
#
_symmetry.space_group_name_H-M   'P 1'
#
loop_
_entity.id
_entity.type
_entity.pdbx_description
1 polymer ?
#
loop_
_entity_poly.entity_id
_entity_poly.type
_entity_poly.pdbx_seq_one_letter_code
_entity_poly.pdbx_strand_id
1 'polypeptide(L)'
;MELNYKLEEQDYLQLYMYAASKNQVIKQQRQRVLWLLIIIYIVCSLLMFSMSMVSLFVFIAAAITVTLIYIYYYERKRYEKFYLKNIRTNLKNRIGVNYKTVFGPHDIILTEPNAEAKFKYPNIELVEEINTYYFFKMKTGERFIVPKSAIQNSQEFNQIISKLSKDYNIQLYQELNWKWR
;
A
#
# COMPACT_ATOMS: atom_id res chain seq x y z
N MET A 1 4.66 24.56 -9.76
CA MET A 1 5.73 23.67 -9.27
C MET A 1 6.08 22.59 -10.28
N GLU A 2 7.37 22.32 -10.50
CA GLU A 2 7.86 21.17 -11.26
C GLU A 2 8.65 20.23 -10.35
N LEU A 3 8.47 18.92 -10.51
CA LEU A 3 9.19 17.88 -9.78
C LEU A 3 9.86 16.93 -10.78
N ASN A 4 11.12 16.60 -10.55
CA ASN A 4 11.84 15.58 -11.31
C ASN A 4 12.32 14.49 -10.36
N TYR A 5 11.95 13.24 -10.62
CA TYR A 5 12.31 12.13 -9.76
C TYR A 5 12.36 10.82 -10.54
N LYS A 6 13.00 9.82 -9.94
CA LYS A 6 13.08 8.47 -10.47
C LYS A 6 12.33 7.55 -9.53
N LEU A 7 11.44 6.72 -10.07
CA LEU A 7 10.72 5.72 -9.29
C LEU A 7 11.44 4.38 -9.38
N GLU A 8 11.81 3.84 -8.23
CA GLU A 8 12.40 2.52 -8.09
C GLU A 8 11.35 1.47 -7.72
N GLU A 9 11.75 0.21 -7.76
CA GLU A 9 10.87 -0.91 -7.42
C GLU A 9 10.26 -0.79 -6.01
N GLN A 10 11.02 -0.24 -5.06
CA GLN A 10 10.59 -0.07 -3.68
C GLN A 10 9.43 0.94 -3.55
N ASP A 11 9.42 1.99 -4.37
CA ASP A 11 8.37 3.01 -4.36
C ASP A 11 7.03 2.39 -4.77
N TYR A 12 7.03 1.61 -5.85
CA TYR A 12 5.85 0.88 -6.30
C TYR A 12 5.40 -0.18 -5.30
N LEU A 13 6.35 -0.91 -4.70
CA LEU A 13 6.04 -1.89 -3.66
C LEU A 13 5.29 -1.22 -2.50
N GLN A 14 5.76 -0.06 -2.06
CA GLN A 14 5.12 0.68 -0.98
C GLN A 14 3.73 1.18 -1.36
N LEU A 15 3.53 1.66 -2.58
CA LEU A 15 2.20 1.99 -3.11
C LEU A 15 1.26 0.78 -3.06
N TYR A 16 1.69 -0.38 -3.57
CA TYR A 16 0.85 -1.57 -3.61
C TYR A 16 0.54 -2.11 -2.22
N MET A 17 1.53 -2.15 -1.32
CA MET A 17 1.30 -2.54 0.07
C MET A 17 0.35 -1.57 0.78
N TYR A 18 0.50 -0.27 0.56
CA TYR A 18 -0.40 0.72 1.13
C TYR A 18 -1.83 0.57 0.59
N ALA A 19 -2.01 0.48 -0.73
CA ALA A 19 -3.29 0.24 -1.37
C ALA A 19 -3.96 -1.06 -0.89
N ALA A 20 -3.17 -2.14 -0.74
CA ALA A 20 -3.66 -3.41 -0.26
C ALA A 20 -4.12 -3.37 1.19
N SER A 21 -3.45 -2.57 2.05
CA SER A 21 -3.85 -2.39 3.44
C SER A 21 -5.22 -1.72 3.62
N LYS A 22 -5.64 -0.93 2.61
CA LYS A 22 -6.95 -0.25 2.56
C LYS A 22 -8.03 -1.05 1.87
N ASN A 23 -7.66 -2.06 1.07
CA ASN A 23 -8.61 -2.84 0.32
C ASN A 23 -9.41 -3.77 1.24
N GLN A 24 -10.73 -3.56 1.30
CA GLN A 24 -11.63 -4.36 2.12
C GLN A 24 -11.65 -5.84 1.72
N VAL A 25 -11.52 -6.15 0.43
CA VAL A 25 -11.51 -7.54 -0.08
C VAL A 25 -10.29 -8.28 0.46
N ILE A 26 -9.11 -7.65 0.40
CA ILE A 26 -7.87 -8.22 0.93
C ILE A 26 -7.99 -8.39 2.44
N LYS A 27 -8.51 -7.38 3.16
CA LYS A 27 -8.72 -7.47 4.61
C LYS A 27 -9.65 -8.62 5.00
N GLN A 28 -10.76 -8.81 4.28
CA GLN A 28 -11.69 -9.92 4.50
C GLN A 28 -11.05 -11.27 4.17
N GLN A 29 -10.27 -11.36 3.10
CA GLN A 29 -9.54 -12.58 2.74
C GLN A 29 -8.57 -13.00 3.85
N ARG A 30 -7.81 -12.04 4.41
CA ARG A 30 -6.91 -12.29 5.54
C ARG A 30 -7.66 -12.82 6.76
N GLN A 31 -8.79 -12.19 7.10
CA GLN A 31 -9.63 -12.65 8.21
C GLN A 31 -10.19 -14.05 7.97
N ARG A 32 -10.65 -14.38 6.75
CA ARG A 32 -11.13 -15.73 6.42
C ARG A 32 -10.05 -16.80 6.61
N VAL A 33 -8.82 -16.51 6.21
CA VAL A 33 -7.69 -17.45 6.43
C VAL A 33 -7.43 -17.66 7.91
N LEU A 34 -7.48 -16.61 8.74
CA LEU A 34 -7.32 -16.73 10.19
C LEU A 34 -8.47 -17.52 10.83
N TRP A 35 -9.73 -17.27 10.43
CA TRP A 35 -10.87 -18.05 10.91
C TRP A 35 -10.77 -19.52 10.54
N LEU A 36 -10.34 -19.83 9.31
CA LEU A 36 -10.14 -21.19 8.86
C LEU A 36 -9.05 -21.90 9.69
N LEU A 37 -7.94 -21.23 9.99
CA LEU A 37 -6.89 -21.76 10.89
C LEU A 37 -7.43 -22.05 12.29
N ILE A 38 -8.21 -21.12 12.87
CA ILE A 38 -8.83 -21.31 14.19
C ILE A 38 -9.75 -22.54 14.19
N ILE A 39 -10.59 -22.69 13.16
CA ILE A 39 -11.49 -23.85 13.04
C ILE A 39 -10.68 -25.15 12.98
N ILE A 40 -9.61 -25.19 12.19
CA ILE A 40 -8.72 -26.37 12.12
C ILE A 40 -8.13 -26.68 13.50
N TYR A 41 -7.63 -25.68 14.22
CA TYR A 41 -7.07 -25.90 15.55
C TYR A 41 -8.09 -26.40 16.56
N ILE A 42 -9.35 -25.93 16.51
CA ILE A 42 -10.43 -26.42 17.37
C ILE A 42 -10.69 -27.91 17.06
N VAL A 43 -10.81 -28.28 15.78
CA VAL A 43 -11.03 -29.67 15.38
C VAL A 43 -9.87 -30.57 15.82
N CYS A 44 -8.62 -30.16 15.59
CA CYS A 44 -7.45 -30.90 16.04
C CYS A 44 -7.38 -31.03 17.56
N SER A 45 -7.71 -29.97 18.30
CA SER A 45 -7.73 -29.99 19.76
C SER A 45 -8.77 -30.96 20.32
N LEU A 46 -9.98 -30.99 19.72
CA LEU A 46 -11.03 -31.95 20.08
C LEU A 46 -10.60 -33.41 19.87
N LEU A 47 -9.88 -33.69 18.77
CA LEU A 47 -9.34 -35.04 18.51
C LEU A 47 -8.29 -35.44 19.56
N MET A 48 -7.42 -34.50 19.96
CA MET A 48 -6.33 -34.75 20.92
C MET A 48 -6.80 -34.83 22.39
N PHE A 49 -8.01 -34.37 22.71
CA PHE A 49 -8.57 -34.44 24.07
C PHE A 49 -8.63 -35.87 24.62
N SER A 50 -8.77 -36.87 23.74
CA SER A 50 -8.84 -38.29 24.09
C SER A 50 -7.50 -38.93 24.51
N MET A 51 -6.36 -38.28 24.25
CA MET A 51 -5.03 -38.85 24.50
C MET A 51 -4.46 -38.47 25.87
N SER A 52 -4.22 -37.18 26.13
CA SER A 52 -3.72 -36.70 27.42
C SER A 52 -3.88 -35.18 27.55
N MET A 53 -4.01 -34.68 28.79
CA MET A 53 -4.07 -33.24 29.06
C MET A 53 -2.76 -32.52 28.69
N VAL A 54 -1.61 -33.15 28.91
CA VAL A 54 -0.29 -32.57 28.59
C VAL A 54 -0.13 -32.36 27.08
N SER A 55 -0.50 -33.35 26.26
CA SER A 55 -0.44 -33.23 24.79
C SER A 55 -1.33 -32.11 24.25
N LEU A 56 -2.49 -31.88 24.87
CA LEU A 56 -3.41 -30.81 24.49
C LEU A 56 -2.80 -29.42 24.77
N PHE A 57 -2.22 -29.21 25.96
CA PHE A 57 -1.57 -27.93 26.27
C PHE A 57 -0.37 -27.64 25.36
N VAL A 58 0.45 -28.66 25.05
CA VAL A 58 1.57 -28.52 24.11
C VAL A 58 1.07 -28.16 22.72
N PHE A 59 0.00 -28.79 22.23
CA PHE A 59 -0.58 -28.47 20.93
C PHE A 59 -1.11 -27.04 20.85
N ILE A 60 -1.85 -26.58 21.87
CA ILE A 60 -2.38 -25.21 21.91
C ILE A 60 -1.24 -24.19 21.93
N ALA A 61 -0.20 -24.42 22.74
CA ALA A 61 0.97 -23.56 22.77
C ALA A 61 1.64 -23.48 21.39
N ALA A 62 1.84 -24.63 20.73
CA ALA A 62 2.41 -24.69 19.39
C ALA A 62 1.53 -23.97 18.35
N ALA A 63 0.22 -24.17 18.38
CA ALA A 63 -0.73 -23.52 17.47
C ALA A 63 -0.70 -21.99 17.60
N ILE A 64 -0.64 -21.47 18.84
CA ILE A 64 -0.50 -20.03 19.11
C ILE A 64 0.83 -19.52 18.55
N THR A 65 1.94 -20.20 18.84
CA THR A 65 3.27 -19.81 18.35
C THR A 65 3.34 -19.76 16.83
N VAL A 66 2.83 -20.80 16.14
CA VAL A 66 2.80 -20.86 14.67
C VAL A 66 1.94 -19.74 14.09
N THR A 67 0.80 -19.44 14.71
CA THR A 67 -0.10 -18.36 14.25
C THR A 67 0.54 -16.99 14.40
N LEU A 68 1.25 -16.74 15.51
CA LEU A 68 2.00 -15.49 15.71
C LEU A 68 3.11 -15.35 14.66
N ILE A 69 3.87 -16.42 14.39
CA ILE A 69 4.91 -16.41 13.35
C ILE A 69 4.30 -16.12 11.98
N TYR A 70 3.15 -16.73 11.67
CA TYR A 70 2.44 -16.53 10.40
C TYR A 70 2.02 -15.07 10.21
N ILE A 71 1.36 -14.47 11.20
CA ILE A 71 0.85 -13.09 11.13
C ILE A 71 1.99 -12.07 11.05
N TYR A 72 2.99 -12.17 11.92
CA TYR A 72 4.02 -11.13 12.03
C TYR A 72 5.09 -11.21 10.94
N TYR A 73 5.48 -12.41 10.50
CA TYR A 73 6.63 -12.58 9.62
C TYR A 73 6.26 -13.10 8.24
N TYR A 74 5.47 -14.17 8.17
CA TYR A 74 5.24 -14.86 6.90
C TYR A 74 4.31 -14.08 5.98
N GLU A 75 3.21 -13.56 6.52
CA GLU A 75 2.19 -12.87 5.73
C GLU A 75 2.78 -11.67 4.98
N ARG A 76 3.49 -10.78 5.70
CA ARG A 76 4.16 -9.63 5.09
C ARG A 76 5.10 -10.03 3.96
N LYS A 77 6.01 -10.99 4.21
CA LYS A 77 6.97 -11.46 3.21
C LYS A 77 6.29 -12.08 1.99
N ARG A 78 5.16 -12.77 2.18
CA ARG A 78 4.37 -13.34 1.08
C ARG A 78 3.81 -12.24 0.18
N TYR A 79 3.18 -11.21 0.76
CA TYR A 79 2.66 -10.07 -0.03
C TYR A 79 3.78 -9.30 -0.72
N GLU A 80 4.88 -9.06 -0.01
CA GLU A 80 6.05 -8.40 -0.57
C GLU A 80 6.57 -9.14 -1.80
N LYS A 81 6.80 -10.46 -1.70
CA LYS A 81 7.23 -11.29 -2.83
C LYS A 81 6.23 -11.28 -3.98
N PHE A 82 4.93 -11.35 -3.68
CA PHE A 82 3.87 -11.32 -4.68
C PHE A 82 3.87 -10.00 -5.47
N TYR A 83 3.91 -8.86 -4.77
CA TYR A 83 3.93 -7.56 -5.41
C TYR A 83 5.23 -7.27 -6.13
N LEU A 84 6.39 -7.60 -5.55
CA LEU A 84 7.69 -7.49 -6.24
C LEU A 84 7.70 -8.28 -7.55
N LYS A 85 7.19 -9.52 -7.53
CA LYS A 85 7.06 -10.32 -8.76
C LYS A 85 6.20 -9.59 -9.79
N ASN A 86 5.03 -9.07 -9.39
CA ASN A 86 4.12 -8.34 -10.28
C ASN A 86 4.73 -7.04 -10.83
N ILE A 87 5.49 -6.30 -10.02
CA ILE A 87 6.19 -5.07 -10.41
C ILE A 87 7.28 -5.40 -11.43
N ARG A 88 8.11 -6.41 -11.17
CA ARG A 88 9.17 -6.84 -12.09
C ARG A 88 8.65 -7.33 -13.43
N THR A 89 7.48 -7.96 -13.46
CA THR A 89 6.89 -8.46 -14.70
C THR A 89 6.18 -7.36 -15.48
N ASN A 90 5.36 -6.53 -14.82
CA ASN A 90 4.46 -5.60 -15.51
C ASN A 90 5.00 -4.17 -15.62
N LEU A 91 5.90 -3.77 -14.72
CA LEU A 91 6.43 -2.40 -14.63
C LEU A 91 7.91 -2.32 -14.99
N LYS A 92 8.50 -3.37 -15.57
CA LYS A 92 9.93 -3.43 -15.92
C LYS A 92 10.41 -2.20 -16.71
N ASN A 93 9.57 -1.70 -17.62
CA ASN A 93 9.89 -0.57 -18.49
C ASN A 93 9.66 0.80 -17.83
N ARG A 94 9.03 0.84 -16.65
CA ARG A 94 8.75 2.05 -15.87
C ARG A 94 9.70 2.22 -14.69
N ILE A 95 10.31 1.13 -14.23
CA ILE A 95 11.27 1.15 -13.12
C ILE A 95 12.54 1.86 -13.57
N GLY A 96 12.96 2.82 -12.74
CA GLY A 96 14.21 3.53 -12.93
C GLY A 96 14.18 4.59 -14.03
N VAL A 97 12.98 4.95 -14.48
CA VAL A 97 12.77 5.99 -15.48
C VAL A 97 12.63 7.35 -14.80
N ASN A 98 13.10 8.41 -15.47
CA ASN A 98 12.92 9.78 -14.99
C ASN A 98 11.48 10.24 -15.27
N TYR A 99 10.79 10.58 -14.19
CA TYR A 99 9.47 11.18 -14.17
C TYR A 99 9.59 12.68 -13.99
N LYS A 100 8.91 13.44 -14.85
CA LYS A 100 8.67 14.87 -14.64
C LYS A 100 7.20 15.08 -14.32
N THR A 101 6.92 15.69 -13.18
CA THR A 101 5.56 16.01 -12.73
C THR A 101 5.42 17.52 -12.61
N VAL A 102 4.51 18.10 -13.38
CA VAL A 102 4.23 19.54 -13.37
C VAL A 102 2.85 19.77 -12.78
N PHE A 103 2.80 20.52 -11.68
CA PHE A 103 1.56 21.01 -11.07
C PHE A 103 1.24 22.37 -11.67
N GLY A 104 0.29 22.37 -12.60
CA GLY A 104 -0.28 23.55 -13.22
C GLY A 104 -1.38 24.20 -12.36
N PRO A 105 -2.04 25.25 -12.86
CA PRO A 105 -3.06 25.96 -12.10
C PRO A 105 -4.36 25.15 -11.91
N HIS A 106 -4.68 24.23 -12.84
CA HIS A 106 -5.91 23.42 -12.87
C HIS A 106 -5.69 21.93 -13.20
N ASP A 107 -4.44 21.55 -13.45
CA ASP A 107 -4.07 20.24 -13.98
C ASP A 107 -2.70 19.78 -13.46
N ILE A 108 -2.48 18.48 -13.58
CA ILE A 108 -1.20 17.80 -13.34
C ILE A 108 -0.79 17.15 -14.64
N ILE A 109 0.45 17.41 -15.05
CA ILE A 109 1.06 16.78 -16.21
C ILE A 109 2.15 15.84 -15.72
N LEU A 110 2.03 14.57 -16.07
CA LEU A 110 3.02 13.53 -15.83
C LEU A 110 3.71 13.22 -17.15
N THR A 111 5.01 13.45 -17.21
CA THR A 111 5.82 13.19 -18.39
C THR A 111 6.79 12.04 -18.09
N GLU A 112 6.60 10.94 -18.82
CA GLU A 112 7.53 9.83 -18.99
C GLU A 112 8.31 10.04 -20.31
N PRO A 113 9.46 9.39 -20.52
CA PRO A 113 10.25 9.56 -21.75
C PRO A 113 9.51 9.28 -23.06
N ASN A 114 8.50 8.40 -23.02
CA ASN A 114 7.74 7.96 -24.19
C ASN A 114 6.25 8.31 -24.11
N ALA A 115 5.80 8.96 -23.03
CA ALA A 115 4.38 9.20 -22.81
C ALA A 115 4.17 10.45 -21.95
N GLU A 116 3.15 11.22 -22.29
CA GLU A 116 2.68 12.33 -21.46
C GLU A 116 1.22 12.08 -21.09
N ALA A 117 0.91 12.18 -19.81
CA ALA A 117 -0.42 12.01 -19.28
C ALA A 117 -0.84 13.29 -18.55
N LYS A 118 -2.02 13.79 -18.87
CA LYS A 118 -2.55 15.03 -18.32
C LYS A 118 -3.85 14.76 -17.55
N PHE A 119 -3.86 15.13 -16.28
CA PHE A 119 -5.00 14.93 -15.37
C PHE A 119 -5.51 16.26 -14.86
N LYS A 120 -6.81 16.52 -15.01
CA LYS A 120 -7.44 17.69 -14.39
C LYS A 120 -7.64 17.42 -12.89
N TYR A 121 -7.53 18.44 -12.04
CA TYR A 121 -7.72 18.27 -10.59
C TYR A 121 -9.04 17.61 -10.18
N PRO A 122 -10.20 17.89 -10.81
CA PRO A 122 -11.45 17.17 -10.50
C PRO A 122 -11.42 15.66 -10.74
N ASN A 123 -10.42 15.13 -11.46
CA ASN A 123 -10.25 13.69 -11.67
C ASN A 123 -9.55 13.01 -10.49
N ILE A 124 -8.96 13.77 -9.57
CA ILE A 124 -8.39 13.26 -8.33
C ILE A 124 -9.55 12.93 -7.41
N GLU A 125 -9.59 11.68 -6.94
CA GLU A 125 -10.56 11.20 -5.96
C GLU A 125 -10.13 11.61 -4.55
N LEU A 126 -8.86 11.33 -4.20
CA LEU A 126 -8.29 11.59 -2.89
C LEU A 126 -6.76 11.61 -2.95
N VAL A 127 -6.16 12.24 -1.93
CA VAL A 127 -4.71 12.26 -1.72
C VAL A 127 -4.40 11.58 -0.40
N GLU A 128 -3.49 10.61 -0.43
CA GLU A 128 -3.06 9.83 0.73
C GLU A 128 -1.60 10.14 1.00
N GLU A 129 -1.32 10.72 2.16
CA GLU A 129 0.02 11.05 2.61
C GLU A 129 0.50 10.00 3.60
N ILE A 130 1.67 9.42 3.33
CA ILE A 130 2.40 8.61 4.30
C ILE A 130 3.75 9.27 4.62
N ASN A 131 4.55 8.63 5.48
CA ASN A 131 5.81 9.22 5.95
C ASN A 131 6.75 9.65 4.80
N THR A 132 6.78 8.88 3.71
CA THR A 132 7.77 9.02 2.63
C THR A 132 7.18 9.44 1.28
N TYR A 133 5.87 9.29 1.06
CA TYR A 133 5.22 9.55 -0.23
C TYR A 133 3.87 10.24 -0.07
N TYR A 134 3.48 10.95 -1.13
CA TYR A 134 2.09 11.28 -1.43
C TYR A 134 1.60 10.37 -2.55
N PHE A 135 0.43 9.76 -2.35
CA PHE A 135 -0.27 8.99 -3.35
C PHE A 135 -1.53 9.73 -3.76
N PHE A 136 -1.67 9.97 -5.04
CA PHE A 136 -2.85 10.62 -5.58
C PHE A 136 -3.66 9.57 -6.32
N LYS A 137 -4.84 9.28 -5.79
CA LYS A 137 -5.76 8.32 -6.39
C LYS A 137 -6.68 9.05 -7.35
N MET A 138 -6.67 8.62 -8.61
CA MET A 138 -7.60 9.11 -9.63
C MET A 138 -8.93 8.37 -9.52
N LYS A 139 -10.00 9.03 -9.96
CA LYS A 139 -11.34 8.42 -10.11
C LYS A 139 -11.35 7.25 -11.09
N THR A 140 -10.39 7.20 -12.02
CA THR A 140 -10.16 6.07 -12.95
C THR A 140 -9.54 4.85 -12.26
N GLY A 141 -9.13 4.97 -10.99
CA GLY A 141 -8.51 3.91 -10.20
C GLY A 141 -6.98 3.93 -10.23
N GLU A 142 -6.37 4.67 -11.16
CA GLU A 142 -4.92 4.85 -11.23
C GLU A 142 -4.40 5.62 -10.03
N ARG A 143 -3.16 5.33 -9.63
CA ARG A 143 -2.48 6.04 -8.54
C ARG A 143 -1.14 6.53 -9.04
N PHE A 144 -0.84 7.80 -8.85
CA PHE A 144 0.49 8.32 -9.09
C PHE A 144 1.23 8.57 -7.76
N ILE A 145 2.54 8.39 -7.80
CA ILE A 145 3.44 8.45 -6.65
C ILE A 145 4.24 9.74 -6.73
N VAL A 146 4.27 10.50 -5.65
CA VAL A 146 5.18 11.64 -5.46
C VAL A 146 6.03 11.38 -4.23
N PRO A 147 7.33 11.07 -4.39
CA PRO A 147 8.26 10.93 -3.28
C PRO A 147 8.44 12.27 -2.57
N LYS A 148 8.42 12.29 -1.23
CA LYS A 148 8.69 13.52 -0.46
C LYS A 148 10.10 14.04 -0.67
N SER A 149 11.06 13.14 -0.92
CA SER A 149 12.45 13.49 -1.25
C SER A 149 12.59 14.30 -2.53
N ALA A 150 11.62 14.22 -3.45
CA ALA A 150 11.63 14.99 -4.69
C ALA A 150 11.13 16.43 -4.51
N ILE A 151 10.45 16.72 -3.38
CA ILE A 151 9.82 18.01 -3.10
C ILE A 151 10.89 18.95 -2.52
N GLN A 152 11.46 19.79 -3.37
CA GLN A 152 12.47 20.78 -2.95
C GLN A 152 11.85 21.92 -2.12
N ASN A 153 10.67 22.39 -2.52
CA ASN A 153 9.95 23.46 -1.84
C ASN A 153 8.67 22.92 -1.18
N SER A 154 8.79 22.48 0.08
CA SER A 154 7.67 21.93 0.84
C SER A 154 6.54 22.93 1.09
N GLN A 155 6.87 24.23 1.21
CA GLN A 155 5.87 25.29 1.41
C GLN A 155 4.96 25.45 0.18
N GLU A 156 5.56 25.55 -1.02
CA GLU A 156 4.81 25.63 -2.29
C GLU A 156 3.93 24.39 -2.49
N PHE A 157 4.47 23.20 -2.22
CA PHE A 157 3.70 21.95 -2.34
C PHE A 157 2.52 21.90 -1.37
N ASN A 158 2.71 22.32 -0.11
CA ASN A 158 1.64 22.38 0.86
C ASN A 158 0.54 23.37 0.47
N GLN A 159 0.89 24.48 -0.20
CA GLN A 159 -0.10 25.41 -0.77
C GLN A 159 -0.91 24.73 -1.88
N ILE A 160 -0.27 23.93 -2.74
CA ILE A 160 -0.97 23.15 -3.78
C ILE A 160 -1.95 22.15 -3.15
N ILE A 161 -1.50 21.35 -2.17
CA ILE A 161 -2.37 20.39 -1.48
C ILE A 161 -3.54 21.10 -0.78
N SER A 162 -3.28 22.23 -0.11
CA SER A 162 -4.32 23.06 0.52
C SER A 162 -5.33 23.57 -0.50
N LYS A 163 -4.86 23.98 -1.68
CA LYS A 163 -5.72 24.43 -2.78
C LYS A 163 -6.59 23.29 -3.32
N LEU A 164 -6.01 22.09 -3.49
CA LEU A 164 -6.76 20.90 -3.90
C LEU A 164 -7.90 20.57 -2.94
N SER A 165 -7.64 20.69 -1.64
CA SER A 165 -8.66 20.46 -0.62
C SER A 165 -9.75 21.54 -0.62
N LYS A 166 -9.38 22.83 -0.69
CA LYS A 166 -10.34 23.95 -0.63
C LYS A 166 -11.15 24.14 -1.91
N ASP A 167 -10.50 24.16 -3.06
CA ASP A 167 -11.13 24.57 -4.33
C ASP A 167 -11.87 23.40 -5.00
N TYR A 168 -11.39 22.16 -4.78
CA TYR A 168 -11.89 20.97 -5.45
C TYR A 168 -12.53 19.95 -4.49
N ASN A 169 -12.57 20.25 -3.18
CA ASN A 169 -13.10 19.37 -2.14
C ASN A 169 -12.46 17.97 -2.15
N ILE A 170 -11.16 17.90 -2.48
CA ILE A 170 -10.41 16.64 -2.51
C ILE A 170 -10.00 16.27 -1.08
N GLN A 171 -10.28 15.04 -0.68
CA GLN A 171 -9.94 14.54 0.65
C GLN A 171 -8.44 14.27 0.77
N LEU A 172 -7.84 14.76 1.86
CA LEU A 172 -6.47 14.48 2.25
C LEU A 172 -6.44 13.55 3.47
N TYR A 173 -5.89 12.36 3.30
CA TYR A 173 -5.68 11.39 4.39
C TYR A 173 -4.22 11.36 4.79
N GLN A 174 -3.92 11.72 6.05
CA GLN A 174 -2.55 11.71 6.56
C GLN A 174 -2.32 10.52 7.48
N GLU A 175 -1.48 9.59 7.04
CA GLU A 175 -1.12 8.36 7.76
C GLU A 175 0.39 8.23 7.90
N LEU A 176 1.01 9.20 8.57
CA LEU A 176 2.47 9.27 8.76
C LEU A 176 3.03 8.06 9.53
N ASN A 177 2.22 7.45 10.39
CA ASN A 177 2.60 6.26 11.17
C ASN A 177 2.24 4.94 10.47
N TRP A 178 1.84 4.98 9.20
CA TRP A 178 1.45 3.78 8.47
C TRP A 178 2.61 2.76 8.43
N LYS A 179 2.27 1.52 8.80
CA LYS A 179 3.12 0.34 8.66
C LYS A 179 2.25 -0.81 8.21
N TRP A 180 2.79 -1.69 7.37
CA TRP A 180 2.11 -2.93 7.04
C TRP A 180 1.85 -3.75 8.32
N ARG A 181 0.57 -3.97 8.62
CA ARG A 181 0.09 -4.85 9.69
C ARG A 181 -0.63 -6.03 9.06
#